data_AF-A0A4Q3T8G9-F1
#
_entry.id   AF-A0A4Q3T8G9-F1
#
_cell.length_a   1.000
_cell.length_b   1.000
_cell.length_c   1.000
_cell.angle_alpha   90.00
_cell.angle_beta   90.00
_cell.angle_gamma   90.00
#
_symmetry.space_group_name_H-M   'P 1'
#
loop_
_entity.id
_entity.type
_entity.pdbx_description
1 polymer ?
#
loop_
_entity_poly.entity_id
_entity_poly.type
_entity_poly.pdbx_seq_one_letter_code
_entity_poly.pdbx_strand_id
1 'polypeptide(L)'
;LRQHACGQRFGGVVRQHGYRRLREDGAIDAGCPEAGCTVHQVTAELDHGPILAQAAVPVLPDDTAETLAARVLAQEHLLYPQAVRGWLESQP
;
A
#
# COMPACT_ATOMS: atom_id res chain seq x y z
N LEU A 1 -15.03 -6.73 -13.11
CA LEU A 1 -14.21 -6.41 -11.92
C LEU A 1 -13.00 -7.36 -11.87
N ARG A 2 -11.91 -7.04 -12.59
CA ARG A 2 -10.61 -7.70 -12.43
C ARG A 2 -9.65 -6.65 -11.89
N GLN A 3 -9.22 -6.81 -10.65
CA GLN A 3 -8.20 -5.97 -10.04
C GLN A 3 -6.84 -6.51 -10.50
N HIS A 4 -6.08 -5.66 -11.19
CA HIS A 4 -4.68 -5.90 -11.48
C HIS A 4 -3.93 -5.90 -10.14
N ALA A 5 -3.74 -7.08 -9.55
CA ALA A 5 -2.94 -7.27 -8.33
C ALA A 5 -1.45 -6.92 -8.54
N CYS A 6 -1.01 -6.87 -9.80
CA CYS A 6 0.33 -6.45 -10.22
C CYS A 6 0.23 -5.05 -10.86
N GLY A 7 0.41 -3.97 -10.10
CA GLY A 7 0.28 -2.60 -10.61
C GLY A 7 0.71 -1.51 -9.62
N GLN A 8 1.03 -0.33 -10.18
CA GLN A 8 1.72 0.82 -9.54
C GLN A 8 1.01 1.46 -8.33
N ARG A 9 -0.18 1.01 -7.92
CA ARG A 9 -0.88 1.48 -6.72
C ARG A 9 -1.12 0.31 -5.78
N PHE A 10 -0.28 0.20 -4.76
CA PHE A 10 -0.48 -0.75 -3.67
C PHE A 10 -1.51 -0.21 -2.67
N GLY A 11 -2.45 -1.03 -2.19
CA GLY A 11 -3.49 -0.58 -1.27
C GLY A 11 -2.97 -0.30 0.15
N GLY A 12 -3.48 0.78 0.79
CA GLY A 12 -3.29 1.18 2.22
C GLY A 12 -2.40 2.42 2.39
N VAL A 13 -2.72 3.49 3.17
CA VAL A 13 -3.30 3.59 4.53
C VAL A 13 -3.99 4.96 4.82
N VAL A 14 -5.27 4.98 5.25
CA VAL A 14 -5.83 5.81 6.36
C VAL A 14 -6.90 4.98 7.08
N ARG A 15 -6.72 4.73 8.38
CA ARG A 15 -7.68 3.92 9.16
C ARG A 15 -8.96 4.71 9.46
N GLN A 16 -10.05 4.40 8.76
CA GLN A 16 -11.40 4.40 9.32
C GLN A 16 -12.27 3.39 8.56
N HIS A 17 -12.72 2.37 9.29
CA HIS A 17 -13.86 1.50 9.00
C HIS A 17 -14.12 1.13 7.53
N GLY A 18 -13.39 0.11 7.09
CA GLY A 18 -13.85 -0.83 6.08
C GLY A 18 -13.37 -0.54 4.67
N TYR A 19 -12.15 -0.94 4.32
CA TYR A 19 -11.78 -1.10 2.91
C TYR A 19 -10.70 -2.15 2.68
N ARG A 20 -10.77 -2.74 1.49
CA ARG A 20 -10.17 -3.99 1.03
C ARG A 20 -8.64 -3.99 1.21
N ARG A 21 -8.15 -4.59 2.30
CA ARG A 21 -6.87 -5.30 2.26
C ARG A 21 -7.01 -6.31 1.12
N LEU A 22 -6.33 -6.10 -0.01
CA LEU A 22 -6.00 -7.24 -0.85
C LEU A 22 -5.27 -8.16 0.11
N ARG A 23 -5.91 -9.28 0.44
CA ARG A 23 -5.28 -10.27 1.30
C ARG A 23 -3.93 -10.56 0.68
N GLU A 24 -2.87 -10.58 1.46
CA GLU A 24 -1.53 -10.84 0.97
C GLU A 24 -1.48 -12.21 0.26
N ASP A 25 -2.37 -13.13 0.69
CA ASP A 25 -2.79 -14.33 -0.04
C ASP A 25 -3.03 -14.05 -1.54
N GLY A 26 -3.77 -13.00 -1.89
CA GLY A 26 -4.11 -12.66 -3.27
C GLY A 26 -2.94 -12.13 -4.10
N ALA A 27 -1.90 -11.53 -3.49
CA ALA A 27 -0.68 -11.15 -4.22
C ALA A 27 0.15 -12.40 -4.55
N ILE A 28 0.25 -13.32 -3.59
CA ILE A 28 0.92 -14.62 -3.74
C ILE A 28 0.18 -15.49 -4.76
N ASP A 29 -1.13 -15.65 -4.61
CA ASP A 29 -2.00 -16.44 -5.49
C ASP A 29 -1.99 -15.91 -6.93
N ALA A 30 -1.87 -14.59 -7.11
CA ALA A 30 -1.78 -13.95 -8.41
C ALA A 30 -0.37 -13.99 -9.01
N GLY A 31 0.63 -14.53 -8.29
CA GLY A 31 2.03 -14.56 -8.73
C GLY A 31 2.62 -13.18 -8.93
N CYS A 32 2.20 -12.18 -8.13
CA CYS A 32 2.72 -10.83 -8.25
C CYS A 32 4.18 -10.79 -7.80
N PRO A 33 5.08 -10.15 -8.55
CA PRO A 33 6.49 -10.05 -8.16
C PRO A 33 6.72 -9.07 -7.00
N GLU A 34 5.79 -8.14 -6.79
CA GLU A 34 5.91 -7.06 -5.81
C GLU A 34 4.56 -6.77 -5.13
N ALA A 35 4.62 -6.35 -3.87
CA ALA A 35 3.53 -5.77 -3.09
C ALA A 35 4.00 -4.44 -2.49
N GLY A 36 3.18 -3.75 -1.68
CA GLY A 36 3.60 -2.47 -1.11
C GLY A 36 2.51 -1.71 -0.38
N CYS A 37 2.74 -0.42 -0.16
CA CYS A 37 1.77 0.52 0.42
C CYS A 37 1.84 1.91 -0.25
N THR A 38 0.75 2.67 -0.13
CA THR A 38 0.57 3.99 -0.75
C THR A 38 -0.04 4.99 0.23
N VAL A 39 0.66 6.07 0.53
CA VAL A 39 0.07 7.22 1.24
C VAL A 39 -0.55 8.15 0.20
N HIS A 40 -1.83 8.47 0.35
CA HIS A 40 -2.55 9.38 -0.52
C HIS A 40 -3.48 10.30 0.28
N GLN A 41 -3.89 11.42 -0.30
CA GLN A 41 -4.88 12.29 0.31
C GLN A 41 -6.26 11.61 0.31
N VAL A 42 -7.09 11.90 1.32
CA VAL A 42 -8.43 11.30 1.40
C VAL A 42 -9.39 12.05 0.48
N THR A 43 -10.13 11.31 -0.33
CA THR A 43 -11.23 11.79 -1.19
C THR A 43 -12.52 11.04 -0.87
N ALA A 44 -13.66 11.52 -1.38
CA ALA A 44 -14.93 10.81 -1.25
C ALA A 44 -14.91 9.46 -1.99
N GLU A 45 -14.17 9.39 -3.09
CA GLU A 45 -13.87 8.15 -3.79
C GLU A 45 -12.76 7.39 -3.07
N LEU A 46 -13.00 6.11 -2.80
CA LEU A 46 -12.01 5.23 -2.17
C LEU A 46 -10.70 5.20 -2.95
N ASP A 47 -9.58 5.32 -2.24
CA ASP A 47 -8.21 5.10 -2.75
C ASP A 47 -7.90 5.91 -4.03
N HIS A 48 -8.65 6.99 -4.26
CA HIS A 48 -8.60 7.79 -5.48
C HIS A 48 -7.91 9.15 -5.30
N GLY A 49 -7.50 9.49 -4.07
CA GLY A 49 -6.81 10.75 -3.87
C GLY A 49 -5.43 10.81 -4.52
N PRO A 50 -4.88 12.04 -4.67
CA PRO A 50 -3.49 12.25 -5.07
C PRO A 50 -2.52 11.48 -4.17
N ILE A 51 -1.60 10.75 -4.80
CA ILE A 51 -0.54 10.01 -4.10
C ILE A 51 0.47 11.01 -3.54
N LEU A 52 0.85 10.81 -2.27
CA LEU A 52 1.91 11.54 -1.60
C LEU A 52 3.22 10.75 -1.62
N ALA A 53 3.16 9.44 -1.36
CA ALA A 53 4.33 8.56 -1.38
C ALA A 53 3.93 7.09 -1.56
N GLN A 54 4.86 6.27 -2.06
CA GLN A 54 4.67 4.82 -2.23
C GLN A 54 5.94 4.05 -1.88
N ALA A 55 5.76 2.83 -1.41
CA ALA A 55 6.85 1.89 -1.20
C ALA A 55 6.45 0.52 -1.76
N ALA A 56 7.40 -0.14 -2.42
CA ALA A 56 7.28 -1.50 -2.92
C ALA A 56 8.15 -2.44 -2.08
N VAL A 57 7.73 -3.70 -1.98
CA VAL A 57 8.49 -4.80 -1.39
C VAL A 57 8.38 -6.02 -2.31
N PRO A 58 9.45 -6.82 -2.46
CA PRO A 58 9.38 -8.03 -3.26
C PRO A 58 8.44 -9.04 -2.61
N VAL A 59 7.74 -9.83 -3.43
CA VAL A 59 7.10 -11.08 -3.00
C VAL A 59 8.12 -12.19 -3.20
N LEU A 60 8.48 -12.88 -2.13
CA LEU A 60 9.48 -13.96 -2.14
C LEU A 60 8.80 -15.32 -2.36
N PRO A 61 9.50 -16.31 -2.94
CA PRO A 61 8.92 -17.63 -3.24
C PRO A 61 8.32 -18.35 -2.03
N ASP A 62 8.87 -18.12 -0.84
CA ASP A 62 8.45 -18.76 0.41
C ASP A 62 7.61 -17.84 1.31
N ASP A 63 7.12 -16.72 0.78
CA ASP A 63 6.27 -15.82 1.55
C ASP A 63 4.95 -16.52 1.91
N THR A 64 4.62 -16.47 3.19
CA THR A 64 3.22 -16.55 3.64
C THR A 64 2.61 -15.14 3.62
N ALA A 65 1.27 -15.07 3.64
CA ALA A 65 0.57 -13.81 3.77
C ALA A 65 1.03 -12.98 4.97
N GLU A 66 1.30 -13.62 6.10
CA GLU A 66 1.81 -12.95 7.30
C GLU A 66 3.21 -12.37 7.09
N THR A 67 4.12 -13.10 6.45
CA THR A 67 5.48 -12.62 6.19
C THR A 67 5.51 -11.47 5.19
N LEU A 68 4.69 -11.53 4.15
CA LEU A 68 4.52 -10.44 3.18
C LEU A 68 3.86 -9.22 3.85
N ALA A 69 2.82 -9.42 4.66
CA ALA A 69 2.14 -8.37 5.42
C ALA A 69 3.08 -7.66 6.39
N ALA A 70 3.94 -8.41 7.08
CA ALA A 70 4.93 -7.85 7.99
C ALA A 70 5.94 -6.96 7.26
N ARG A 71 6.37 -7.37 6.05
CA ARG A 71 7.27 -6.59 5.19
C ARG A 71 6.61 -5.30 4.71
N VAL A 72 5.35 -5.36 4.28
CA VAL A 72 4.56 -4.17 3.89
C VAL A 72 4.35 -3.23 5.08
N LEU A 73 3.96 -3.75 6.25
CA LEU A 73 3.74 -2.96 7.46
C LEU A 73 5.02 -2.23 7.91
N ALA A 74 6.18 -2.88 7.77
CA ALA A 74 7.47 -2.23 8.04
C ALA A 74 7.68 -1.01 7.12
N GLN A 75 7.30 -1.10 5.84
CA GLN A 75 7.34 0.05 4.93
C GLN A 75 6.29 1.11 5.29
N GLU A 76 5.07 0.74 5.68
CA GLU A 76 4.04 1.69 6.11
C GLU A 76 4.52 2.60 7.25
N HIS A 77 5.17 2.02 8.27
CA HIS A 77 5.71 2.78 9.40
C HIS A 77 6.82 3.76 9.02
N LEU A 78 7.59 3.46 7.98
CA LEU A 78 8.62 4.36 7.45
C LEU A 78 8.02 5.43 6.53
N LEU A 79 7.11 5.02 5.65
CA LEU A 79 6.55 5.83 4.57
C LEU A 79 5.60 6.91 5.10
N TYR A 80 4.72 6.57 6.04
CA TYR A 80 3.71 7.48 6.55
C TYR A 80 4.27 8.78 7.16
N PRO A 81 5.21 8.74 8.14
CA PRO A 81 5.75 9.99 8.70
C PRO A 81 6.54 10.81 7.69
N GLN A 82 7.20 10.18 6.71
CA GLN A 82 7.91 10.88 5.64
C GLN A 82 6.93 11.60 4.71
N ALA A 83 5.86 10.92 4.30
CA ALA A 83 4.81 11.49 3.45
C ALA A 83 4.12 12.67 4.12
N VAL A 84 3.78 12.55 5.41
CA VAL A 84 3.16 13.65 6.18
C VAL A 84 4.10 14.84 6.29
N ARG A 85 5.38 14.61 6.63
CA ARG A 85 6.39 15.66 6.70
C ARG A 85 6.54 16.39 5.36
N GLY A 86 6.79 15.65 4.28
CA GLY A 86 6.96 16.23 2.95
C GLY A 86 5.72 16.99 2.47
N TRP A 87 4.51 16.49 2.79
CA TRP A 87 3.28 17.20 2.48
C TRP A 87 3.18 18.53 3.23
N LEU A 88 3.44 18.55 4.54
CA LEU A 88 3.43 19.77 5.36
C LEU A 88 4.47 20.79 4.89
N GLU A 89 5.68 20.34 4.55
CA GLU A 89 6.76 21.20 4.05
C GLU A 89 6.47 21.77 2.64
N SER A 90 5.62 21.10 1.86
CA SER A 90 5.20 21.56 0.53
C SER A 90 4.02 22.52 0.55
N GLN A 91 3.40 22.76 1.72
CA GLN A 91 2.31 23.72 1.83
C GLN A 91 2.88 25.16 1.85
N PRO A 92 2.19 26.13 1.21
CA PRO A 92 2.58 27.54 1.22
C PRO A 92 2.43 28.22 2.58
#